data_AF-A0AB73IPU9-F1
#
_entry.id   AF-A0AB73IPU9-F1
#
_cell.length_a   1.000
_cell.length_b   1.000
_cell.length_c   1.000
_cell.angle_alpha   90.00
_cell.angle_beta   90.00
_cell.angle_gamma   90.00
#
_symmetry.space_group_name_H-M   'P 1'
#
loop_
_entity.id
_entity.type
_entity.pdbx_description
1 polymer ?
#
loop_
_entity_poly.entity_id
_entity_poly.type
_entity_poly.pdbx_seq_one_letter_code
_entity_poly.pdbx_strand_id
1 'polypeptide(L)'
;MTTGRRVRFVARAAESADGRAAPVGICPEALAVLVGYRLPERTVAALRRMVSERQLTAAQVMVGQDNCSGDLARALLAATPASQRVDDPRGRQADRHRTRLLSGMEKRLSHMQETVQSLRQGYHDDLYCLALAASFVRGWMHDDVVTAWLESHAPGAVAILGEVVSASDKAKAPRRPMKLPYACAAQAGKSTGAERNPTRD
;
A
#
# COMPACT_ATOMS: atom_id res chain seq x y z
N MET A 1 -0.47 7.28 30.58
CA MET A 1 0.75 8.02 30.20
C MET A 1 1.78 7.03 29.67
N THR A 2 1.63 6.58 28.42
CA THR A 2 2.62 5.72 27.75
C THR A 2 3.37 6.60 26.75
N THR A 3 4.56 7.02 27.12
CA THR A 3 5.49 7.73 26.24
C THR A 3 5.90 6.74 25.14
N GLY A 4 5.25 6.85 23.98
CA GLY A 4 5.66 6.15 22.77
C GLY A 4 7.10 6.50 22.49
N ARG A 5 8.01 5.54 22.74
CA ARG A 5 9.43 5.70 22.45
C ARG A 5 9.54 6.03 20.97
N ARG A 6 9.90 7.28 20.65
CA ARG A 6 10.11 7.72 19.27
C ARG A 6 10.99 6.70 18.58
N VAL A 7 10.54 6.22 17.41
CA VAL A 7 11.39 5.44 16.51
C VAL A 7 12.66 6.26 16.36
N ARG A 8 13.81 5.68 16.71
CA ARG A 8 15.11 6.33 16.57
C ARG A 8 15.39 6.44 15.08
N PHE A 9 14.77 7.42 14.42
CA PHE A 9 15.22 7.88 13.13
C PHE A 9 16.69 8.22 13.32
N VAL A 10 17.53 7.60 12.51
CA VAL A 10 18.95 7.90 12.47
C VAL A 10 19.04 9.38 12.13
N ALA A 11 19.34 10.20 13.13
CA ALA A 11 19.57 11.61 12.89
C ALA A 11 20.78 11.72 11.96
N ARG A 12 20.63 12.49 10.89
CA ARG A 12 21.76 13.08 10.17
C ARG A 12 22.65 13.70 11.24
N ALA A 13 23.91 13.28 11.33
CA ALA A 13 24.84 13.93 12.23
C ALA A 13 25.04 15.34 11.66
N ALA A 14 24.46 16.34 12.33
CA ALA A 14 24.59 17.74 11.93
C ALA A 14 26.03 18.26 12.06
N GLU A 15 26.91 17.51 12.71
CA GLU A 15 28.31 17.86 12.89
C GLU A 15 29.19 16.65 12.58
N SER A 16 30.17 16.89 11.72
CA SER A 16 31.24 15.97 11.36
C SER A 16 31.89 15.42 12.63
N ALA A 17 31.54 14.17 12.98
CA ALA A 17 32.30 13.42 13.97
C ALA A 17 33.59 12.94 13.29
N ASP A 18 34.53 13.88 13.26
CA ASP A 18 35.93 13.67 12.95
C ASP A 18 36.47 12.53 13.84
N GLY A 19 37.08 11.52 13.23
CA GLY A 19 37.82 10.48 13.96
C GLY A 19 37.09 9.20 14.38
N ARG A 20 35.94 8.82 13.79
CA ARG A 20 35.45 7.44 13.96
C ARG A 20 36.08 6.51 12.94
N ALA A 21 36.90 5.57 13.42
CA ALA A 21 37.53 4.53 12.61
C ALA A 21 36.55 3.94 11.59
N ALA A 22 36.91 4.00 10.31
CA ALA A 22 36.10 3.49 9.23
C ALA A 22 35.68 2.04 9.55
N PRO A 23 34.38 1.70 9.43
CA PRO A 23 33.94 0.33 9.69
C PRO A 23 34.62 -0.62 8.70
N VAL A 24 35.56 -1.41 9.21
CA VAL A 24 36.34 -2.39 8.45
C VAL A 24 35.40 -3.32 7.67
N GLY A 25 35.58 -3.48 6.36
CA GLY A 25 34.78 -4.41 5.53
C GLY A 25 33.57 -3.82 4.79
N ILE A 26 33.41 -2.50 4.75
CA ILE A 26 32.49 -1.81 3.81
C ILE A 26 33.32 -1.19 2.69
N CYS A 27 32.80 -1.23 1.46
CA CYS A 27 33.45 -0.61 0.31
C CYS A 27 33.57 0.92 0.48
N PRO A 28 34.71 1.51 0.08
CA PRO A 28 34.98 2.93 0.29
C PRO A 28 33.96 3.82 -0.41
N GLU A 29 33.46 3.40 -1.57
CA GLU A 29 32.41 4.11 -2.34
C GLU A 29 31.08 4.14 -1.58
N ALA A 30 30.66 3.00 -1.00
CA ALA A 30 29.45 2.95 -0.18
C ALA A 30 29.60 3.76 1.11
N LEU A 31 30.81 3.82 1.67
CA LEU A 31 31.12 4.65 2.83
C LEU A 31 31.03 6.14 2.50
N ALA A 32 31.52 6.56 1.32
CA ALA A 32 31.44 7.94 0.84
C ALA A 32 29.99 8.42 0.73
N VAL A 33 29.07 7.55 0.28
CA VAL A 33 27.64 7.87 0.20
C VAL A 33 26.99 7.99 1.58
N LEU A 34 27.49 7.25 2.58
CA LEU A 34 26.95 7.24 3.95
C LEU A 34 27.63 8.28 4.87
N VAL A 35 28.48 9.16 4.33
CA VAL A 35 29.10 10.25 5.10
C VAL A 35 28.01 11.17 5.68
N GLY A 36 28.09 11.44 6.98
CA GLY A 36 27.10 12.26 7.70
C GLY A 36 25.94 11.48 8.33
N TYR A 37 25.84 10.17 8.10
CA TYR A 37 24.84 9.33 8.76
C TYR A 37 25.43 8.56 9.96
N ARG A 38 24.70 8.53 11.09
CA ARG A 38 25.08 7.68 12.24
C ARG A 38 24.68 6.24 11.97
N LEU A 39 25.65 5.41 11.57
CA LEU A 39 25.39 4.00 11.28
C LEU A 39 25.30 3.16 12.58
N PRO A 40 24.15 2.52 12.87
CA PRO A 40 24.07 1.48 13.88
C PRO A 40 24.96 0.29 13.52
N GLU A 41 25.51 -0.40 14.52
CA GLU A 41 26.32 -1.61 14.30
C GLU A 41 25.56 -2.69 13.52
N ARG A 42 24.24 -2.81 13.76
CA ARG A 42 23.35 -3.71 13.01
C ARG A 42 23.31 -3.38 11.52
N THR A 43 23.39 -2.10 11.15
CA THR A 43 23.43 -1.65 9.76
C THR A 43 24.75 -2.03 9.10
N VAL A 44 25.86 -1.79 9.80
CA VAL A 44 27.21 -2.16 9.34
C VAL A 44 27.32 -3.67 9.16
N ALA A 45 26.83 -4.46 10.11
CA ALA A 45 26.81 -5.91 10.04
C ALA A 45 25.97 -6.42 8.86
N ALA A 46 24.83 -5.78 8.54
CA ALA A 46 24.02 -6.17 7.40
C ALA A 46 24.67 -5.83 6.04
N LEU A 47 25.32 -4.66 5.94
CA LEU A 47 26.03 -4.24 4.72
C LEU A 47 27.25 -5.11 4.44
N ARG A 48 28.03 -5.50 5.47
CA ARG A 48 29.18 -6.42 5.34
C ARG A 48 28.83 -7.76 4.70
N ARG A 49 27.56 -8.19 4.82
CA ARG A 49 27.06 -9.45 4.25
C ARG A 49 26.66 -9.34 2.78
N MET A 50 26.77 -8.16 2.17
CA MET A 50 26.51 -7.89 0.76
C MET A 50 27.82 -7.70 -0.02
N VAL A 51 27.82 -8.05 -1.30
CA VAL A 51 28.95 -7.80 -2.23
C VAL A 51 29.12 -6.29 -2.43
N SER A 52 30.36 -5.85 -2.73
CA SER A 52 30.76 -4.45 -2.94
C SER A 52 29.77 -3.62 -3.76
N GLU A 53 29.45 -4.08 -4.97
CA GLU A 53 28.46 -3.47 -5.88
C GLU A 53 27.11 -3.27 -5.18
N ARG A 54 26.64 -4.28 -4.45
CA ARG A 54 25.36 -4.25 -3.76
C ARG A 54 25.39 -3.35 -2.52
N GLN A 55 26.52 -3.24 -1.84
CA GLN A 55 26.69 -2.31 -0.72
C GLN A 55 26.47 -0.86 -1.18
N LEU A 56 27.01 -0.49 -2.35
CA LEU A 56 26.83 0.85 -2.92
C LEU A 56 25.37 1.13 -3.26
N THR A 57 24.70 0.21 -3.98
CA THR A 57 23.27 0.37 -4.31
C THR A 57 22.40 0.42 -3.05
N ALA A 58 22.67 -0.44 -2.07
CA ALA A 58 21.94 -0.43 -0.79
C ALA A 58 22.16 0.90 -0.05
N ALA A 59 23.38 1.42 -0.02
CA ALA A 59 23.69 2.72 0.58
C ALA A 59 22.92 3.86 -0.11
N GLN A 60 22.88 3.90 -1.44
CA GLN A 60 22.10 4.89 -2.20
C GLN A 60 20.60 4.82 -1.88
N VAL A 61 20.03 3.61 -1.79
CA VAL A 61 18.63 3.43 -1.39
C VAL A 61 18.38 3.94 0.04
N MET A 62 19.28 3.63 0.98
CA MET A 62 19.15 4.07 2.38
C MET A 62 19.23 5.59 2.52
N VAL A 63 20.10 6.25 1.75
CA VAL A 63 20.20 7.72 1.69
C VAL A 63 18.99 8.34 0.99
N GLY A 64 18.51 7.75 -0.10
CA GLY A 64 17.31 8.22 -0.81
C GLY A 64 16.03 8.13 0.03
N GLN A 65 15.98 7.22 1.00
CA GLN A 65 14.90 7.10 1.99
C GLN A 65 15.18 7.86 3.30
N ASP A 66 16.30 8.59 3.39
CA ASP A 66 16.82 9.25 4.59
C ASP A 66 16.76 8.36 5.85
N ASN A 67 17.03 7.07 5.68
CA ASN A 67 16.83 6.06 6.71
C ASN A 67 17.95 5.03 6.73
N CYS A 68 18.96 5.26 7.57
CA CYS A 68 20.07 4.30 7.75
C CYS A 68 19.83 3.27 8.87
N SER A 69 18.58 2.96 9.19
CA SER A 69 18.24 2.01 10.27
C SER A 69 18.70 0.58 9.97
N GLY A 70 19.02 -0.16 11.04
CA GLY A 70 19.41 -1.57 10.94
C GLY A 70 18.28 -2.48 10.47
N ASP A 71 17.03 -2.03 10.60
CA ASP A 71 15.85 -2.77 10.13
C ASP A 71 15.74 -2.68 8.61
N LEU A 72 15.90 -1.47 8.04
CA LEU A 72 15.95 -1.30 6.59
C LEU A 72 17.15 -2.04 5.99
N ALA A 73 18.32 -1.97 6.62
CA ALA A 73 19.51 -2.69 6.16
C ALA A 73 19.28 -4.21 6.10
N ARG A 74 18.60 -4.79 7.10
CA ARG A 74 18.23 -6.22 7.11
C ARG A 74 17.17 -6.57 6.07
N ALA A 75 16.20 -5.69 5.85
CA ALA A 75 15.20 -5.88 4.80
C ALA A 75 15.85 -5.87 3.41
N LEU A 76 16.75 -4.92 3.15
CA LEU A 76 17.54 -4.88 1.93
C LEU A 76 18.39 -6.14 1.78
N LEU A 77 19.04 -6.61 2.86
CA LEU A 77 19.80 -7.86 2.85
C LEU A 77 18.91 -9.05 2.49
N ALA A 78 17.71 -9.14 3.07
CA ALA A 78 16.75 -10.22 2.79
C ALA A 78 16.24 -10.21 1.34
N ALA A 79 16.10 -9.03 0.74
CA ALA A 79 15.73 -8.84 -0.66
C ALA A 79 16.91 -9.05 -1.64
N THR A 80 18.16 -9.00 -1.17
CA THR A 80 19.35 -9.24 -2.01
C THR A 80 19.39 -10.69 -2.51
N PRO A 81 19.60 -10.93 -3.82
CA PRO A 81 19.78 -12.28 -4.35
C PRO A 81 21.06 -12.93 -3.80
N ALA A 82 21.09 -14.26 -3.72
CA ALA A 82 22.21 -14.99 -3.14
C ALA A 82 23.55 -14.74 -3.87
N SER A 83 23.51 -14.44 -5.17
CA SER A 83 24.69 -14.07 -5.97
C SER A 83 25.38 -12.78 -5.52
N GLN A 84 24.68 -11.93 -4.76
CA GLN A 84 25.18 -10.63 -4.29
C GLN A 84 25.39 -10.60 -2.76
N ARG A 85 25.46 -11.76 -2.10
CA ARG A 85 25.76 -11.89 -0.66
C ARG A 85 27.15 -12.51 -0.44
N VAL A 86 27.86 -12.00 0.57
CA VAL A 86 29.21 -12.46 0.97
C VAL A 86 29.13 -13.71 1.87
N ASP A 87 28.09 -13.82 2.68
CA ASP A 87 27.84 -15.01 3.50
C ASP A 87 27.28 -16.15 2.65
N ASP A 88 28.17 -17.12 2.41
CA ASP A 88 27.96 -18.47 1.85
C ASP A 88 27.06 -18.57 0.59
N PRO A 89 27.63 -18.97 -0.58
CA PRO A 89 26.89 -19.21 -1.83
C PRO A 89 25.85 -20.33 -1.75
N ARG A 90 25.72 -21.02 -0.61
CA ARG A 90 24.47 -21.71 -0.21
C ARG A 90 23.37 -20.70 0.10
N GLY A 91 23.08 -19.84 -0.87
CA GLY A 91 21.78 -19.21 -1.01
C GLY A 91 20.75 -20.29 -0.75
N ARG A 92 19.74 -20.00 0.09
CA ARG A 92 18.55 -20.84 0.26
C ARG A 92 18.31 -21.48 -1.10
N GLN A 93 18.62 -22.77 -1.25
CA GLN A 93 18.37 -23.47 -2.51
C GLN A 93 16.97 -23.04 -2.85
N ALA A 94 16.83 -22.27 -3.94
CA ALA A 94 15.58 -21.65 -4.27
C ALA A 94 14.69 -22.84 -4.53
N ASP A 95 13.94 -23.21 -3.50
CA ASP A 95 13.30 -24.50 -3.40
C ASP A 95 12.53 -24.62 -4.71
N ARG A 96 12.83 -25.64 -5.52
CA ARG A 96 12.28 -25.72 -6.89
C ARG A 96 10.76 -25.62 -6.83
N HIS A 97 10.18 -26.05 -5.71
CA HIS A 97 8.79 -25.82 -5.36
C HIS A 97 8.45 -24.33 -5.18
N ARG A 98 9.21 -23.59 -4.37
CA ARG A 98 9.03 -22.15 -4.14
C ARG A 98 9.25 -21.30 -5.39
N THR A 99 10.22 -21.62 -6.26
CA THR A 99 10.42 -20.90 -7.53
C THR A 99 9.31 -21.20 -8.53
N ARG A 100 8.83 -22.44 -8.60
CA ARG A 100 7.65 -22.81 -9.38
C ARG A 100 6.39 -22.11 -8.87
N LEU A 101 6.24 -21.99 -7.55
CA LEU A 101 5.12 -21.28 -6.94
C LEU A 101 5.16 -19.78 -7.28
N LEU A 102 6.31 -19.14 -7.10
CA LEU A 102 6.53 -17.72 -7.44
C LEU A 102 6.28 -17.43 -8.92
N SER A 103 6.86 -18.20 -9.83
CA SER A 103 6.64 -18.02 -11.27
C SER A 103 5.19 -18.26 -11.69
N GLY A 104 4.48 -19.20 -11.04
CA GLY A 104 3.04 -19.40 -11.24
C GLY A 104 2.19 -18.27 -10.66
N MET A 105 2.63 -17.64 -9.57
CA MET A 105 1.97 -16.44 -9.03
C MET A 105 2.22 -15.22 -9.92
N GLU A 106 3.45 -15.01 -10.39
CA GLU A 106 3.82 -13.94 -11.31
C GLU A 106 2.96 -13.99 -12.57
N LYS A 107 2.86 -15.16 -13.23
CA LYS A 107 2.01 -15.33 -14.41
C LYS A 107 0.54 -15.01 -14.14
N ARG A 108 0.00 -15.43 -13.00
CA ARG A 108 -1.39 -15.15 -12.61
C ARG A 108 -1.62 -13.67 -12.33
N LEU A 109 -0.65 -13.00 -11.70
CA LEU A 109 -0.71 -11.57 -11.44
C LEU A 109 -0.63 -10.77 -12.74
N SER A 110 0.28 -11.12 -13.65
CA SER A 110 0.36 -10.49 -14.97
C SER A 110 -0.96 -10.66 -15.74
N HIS A 111 -1.51 -11.87 -15.78
CA HIS A 111 -2.80 -12.12 -16.44
C HIS A 111 -3.95 -11.33 -15.81
N MET A 112 -4.00 -11.26 -14.47
CA MET A 112 -5.01 -10.47 -13.76
C MET A 112 -4.84 -8.97 -14.05
N GLN A 113 -3.61 -8.48 -14.10
CA GLN A 113 -3.31 -7.09 -14.40
C GLN A 113 -3.71 -6.72 -15.84
N GLU A 114 -3.42 -7.59 -16.82
CA GLU A 114 -3.87 -7.43 -18.20
C GLU A 114 -5.41 -7.39 -18.30
N THR A 115 -6.09 -8.30 -17.59
CA THR A 115 -7.55 -8.34 -17.54
C THR A 115 -8.13 -7.06 -16.91
N VAL A 116 -7.53 -6.56 -15.82
CA VAL A 116 -7.97 -5.30 -15.22
C VAL A 116 -7.71 -4.13 -16.16
N GLN A 117 -6.58 -4.14 -16.89
CA GLN A 117 -6.25 -3.08 -17.83
C GLN A 117 -7.20 -3.07 -19.03
N SER A 118 -7.57 -4.23 -19.57
CA SER A 118 -8.55 -4.33 -20.66
C SER A 118 -9.95 -3.91 -20.19
N LEU A 119 -10.37 -4.27 -18.99
CA LEU A 119 -11.62 -3.80 -18.41
C LEU A 119 -11.62 -2.30 -18.10
N ARG A 120 -10.45 -1.71 -17.84
CA ARG A 120 -10.31 -0.28 -17.56
C ARG A 120 -10.37 0.56 -18.84
N GLN A 121 -9.97 0.00 -19.98
CA GLN A 121 -10.14 0.64 -21.29
C GLN A 121 -11.64 0.73 -21.58
N GLY A 122 -12.17 1.95 -21.74
CA GLY A 122 -13.60 2.19 -21.96
C GLY A 122 -14.44 2.36 -20.70
N TYR A 123 -14.00 1.88 -19.52
CA TYR A 123 -14.80 2.00 -18.28
C TYR A 123 -15.19 3.44 -17.94
N HIS A 124 -14.29 4.40 -18.14
CA HIS A 124 -14.58 5.80 -17.81
C HIS A 124 -15.55 6.44 -18.82
N ASP A 125 -15.41 6.09 -20.10
CA ASP A 125 -16.27 6.59 -21.17
C ASP A 125 -17.68 5.98 -21.04
N ASP A 126 -17.77 4.69 -20.74
CA ASP A 126 -19.05 4.00 -20.49
C ASP A 126 -19.75 4.55 -19.25
N LEU A 127 -19.01 4.79 -18.16
CA LEU A 127 -19.55 5.44 -16.97
C LEU A 127 -20.05 6.86 -17.26
N TYR A 128 -19.33 7.62 -18.08
CA TYR A 128 -19.73 8.96 -18.49
C TYR A 128 -21.01 8.91 -19.33
N CYS A 129 -21.07 8.06 -20.35
CA CYS A 129 -22.25 7.83 -21.17
C CYS A 129 -23.45 7.38 -20.33
N LEU A 130 -23.25 6.47 -19.38
CA LEU A 130 -24.29 6.01 -18.47
C LEU A 130 -24.77 7.12 -17.53
N ALA A 131 -23.86 7.94 -16.99
CA ALA A 131 -24.22 9.06 -16.13
C ALA A 131 -25.00 10.14 -16.90
N LEU A 132 -24.61 10.44 -18.14
CA LEU A 132 -25.34 11.33 -19.03
C LEU A 132 -26.72 10.76 -19.36
N ALA A 133 -26.81 9.51 -19.82
CA ALA A 133 -28.08 8.86 -20.13
C ALA A 133 -29.02 8.86 -18.92
N ALA A 134 -28.53 8.49 -17.74
CA ALA A 134 -29.32 8.53 -16.51
C ALA A 134 -29.76 9.95 -16.13
N SER A 135 -28.98 10.99 -16.47
CA SER A 135 -29.37 12.39 -16.25
C SER A 135 -30.49 12.84 -17.18
N PHE A 136 -30.46 12.47 -18.46
CA PHE A 136 -31.53 12.74 -19.42
C PHE A 136 -32.82 12.02 -19.04
N VAL A 137 -32.73 10.74 -18.67
CA VAL A 137 -33.88 9.97 -18.21
C VAL A 137 -34.47 10.60 -16.94
N ARG A 138 -33.65 11.05 -15.99
CA ARG A 138 -34.14 11.80 -14.82
C ARG A 138 -34.87 13.09 -15.23
N GLY A 139 -34.36 13.81 -16.24
CA GLY A 139 -35.01 14.99 -16.79
C GLY A 139 -36.38 14.67 -17.39
N TRP A 140 -36.48 13.62 -18.20
CA TRP A 140 -37.76 13.17 -18.79
C TRP A 140 -38.77 12.73 -17.73
N MET A 141 -38.31 12.07 -16.67
CA MET A 141 -39.19 11.64 -15.58
C MET A 141 -39.63 12.76 -14.63
N HIS A 142 -39.02 13.94 -14.71
CA HIS A 142 -39.40 15.09 -13.90
C HIS A 142 -40.41 16.01 -14.61
N ASP A 143 -40.55 15.87 -15.94
CA ASP A 143 -41.50 16.63 -16.74
C ASP A 143 -42.81 15.85 -16.90
N ASP A 144 -43.88 16.36 -16.28
CA ASP A 144 -45.21 15.74 -16.25
C ASP A 144 -45.82 15.56 -17.65
N VAL A 145 -45.43 16.39 -18.62
CA VAL A 145 -45.93 16.29 -20.01
C VAL A 145 -45.27 15.11 -20.73
N VAL A 146 -43.98 14.92 -20.51
CA VAL A 146 -43.19 13.84 -21.14
C VAL A 146 -43.54 12.50 -20.52
N THR A 147 -43.76 12.43 -19.20
CA THR A 147 -44.21 11.21 -18.53
C THR A 147 -45.60 10.78 -18.99
N ALA A 148 -46.58 11.70 -19.06
CA ALA A 148 -47.92 11.40 -19.57
C ALA A 148 -47.90 10.95 -21.05
N TRP A 149 -47.03 11.55 -21.87
CA TRP A 149 -46.84 11.11 -23.26
C TRP A 149 -46.23 9.70 -23.34
N LEU A 150 -45.24 9.39 -22.50
CA LEU A 150 -44.63 8.06 -22.44
C LEU A 150 -45.59 6.99 -21.90
N GLU A 151 -46.44 7.32 -20.94
CA GLU A 151 -47.46 6.40 -20.41
C GLU A 151 -48.50 6.02 -21.46
N SER A 152 -48.88 6.96 -22.33
CA SER A 152 -49.86 6.72 -23.39
C SER A 152 -49.31 5.92 -24.58
N HIS A 153 -48.01 6.04 -24.89
CA HIS A 153 -47.40 5.37 -26.04
C HIS A 153 -46.63 4.08 -25.68
N ALA A 154 -46.00 4.03 -24.50
CA ALA A 154 -45.14 2.93 -24.07
C ALA A 154 -45.10 2.79 -22.54
N PRO A 155 -46.18 2.28 -21.90
CA PRO A 155 -46.26 2.19 -20.44
C PRO A 155 -45.18 1.29 -19.82
N GLY A 156 -44.73 0.25 -20.55
CA GLY A 156 -43.63 -0.62 -20.09
C GLY A 156 -42.28 0.09 -20.03
N ALA A 157 -42.04 1.10 -20.87
CA ALA A 157 -40.81 1.87 -20.85
C ALA A 157 -40.73 2.78 -19.62
N VAL A 158 -41.86 3.34 -19.18
CA VAL A 158 -41.91 4.21 -17.99
C VAL A 158 -41.48 3.48 -16.73
N ALA A 159 -41.91 2.23 -16.55
CA ALA A 159 -41.52 1.41 -15.40
C ALA A 159 -40.00 1.13 -15.36
N ILE A 160 -39.42 0.77 -16.51
CA ILE A 160 -37.99 0.48 -16.64
C ILE A 160 -37.17 1.75 -16.41
N LEU A 161 -37.57 2.87 -17.01
CA LEU A 161 -36.89 4.16 -16.83
C LEU A 161 -36.97 4.64 -15.37
N GLY A 162 -38.11 4.42 -14.71
CA GLY A 162 -38.29 4.67 -13.27
C GLY A 162 -37.35 3.86 -12.39
N GLU A 163 -37.18 2.57 -12.69
CA GLU A 163 -36.23 1.71 -11.99
C GLU A 163 -34.79 2.20 -12.17
N VAL A 164 -34.41 2.59 -13.40
CA VAL A 164 -33.08 3.13 -13.71
C VAL A 164 -32.79 4.42 -12.94
N VAL A 165 -33.77 5.33 -12.83
CA VAL A 165 -33.62 6.56 -12.04
C VAL A 165 -33.46 6.24 -10.55
N SER A 166 -34.28 5.34 -10.00
CA SER A 166 -34.17 4.90 -8.61
C SER A 166 -32.81 4.25 -8.31
N ALA A 167 -32.31 3.42 -9.23
CA ALA A 167 -30.98 2.80 -9.12
C ALA A 167 -29.86 3.83 -9.19
N SER A 168 -29.96 4.83 -10.08
CA SER A 168 -29.00 5.93 -10.21
C SER A 168 -28.93 6.79 -8.94
N ASP A 169 -30.08 7.12 -8.34
CA ASP A 169 -30.12 7.93 -7.11
C ASP A 169 -29.55 7.18 -5.90
N LYS A 170 -29.81 5.87 -5.81
CA LYS A 170 -29.20 4.99 -4.80
C LYS A 170 -27.69 4.83 -4.99
N ALA A 171 -27.19 4.94 -6.23
CA ALA A 171 -25.76 4.87 -6.52
C ALA A 171 -25.00 6.16 -6.12
N LYS A 172 -25.67 7.32 -6.12
CA LYS A 172 -25.10 8.60 -5.63
C LYS A 172 -24.89 8.60 -4.12
N ALA A 173 -25.71 7.87 -3.36
CA ALA A 173 -25.49 7.71 -1.93
C ALA A 173 -24.23 6.86 -1.70
N PRO A 174 -23.27 7.30 -0.86
CA PRO A 174 -22.07 6.52 -0.62
C PRO A 174 -22.49 5.19 0.02
N ARG A 175 -22.40 4.09 -0.75
CA ARG A 175 -22.48 2.75 -0.17
C ARG A 175 -21.42 2.69 0.92
N ARG A 176 -21.85 2.33 2.13
CA ARG A 176 -21.00 2.21 3.34
C ARG A 176 -19.59 1.75 2.97
N PRO A 177 -18.53 2.42 3.48
CA PRO A 177 -17.17 2.03 3.12
C PRO A 177 -16.98 0.53 3.38
N MET A 178 -16.50 -0.16 2.35
CA MET A 178 -16.23 -1.59 2.37
C MET A 178 -15.26 -1.88 3.52
N LYS A 179 -15.67 -2.70 4.49
CA LYS A 179 -14.78 -3.15 5.55
C LYS A 179 -13.76 -4.10 4.95
N LEU A 180 -12.58 -3.58 4.63
CA LEU A 180 -11.45 -4.40 4.22
C LEU A 180 -11.03 -5.31 5.39
N PRO A 181 -10.75 -6.61 5.15
CA PRO A 181 -10.32 -7.56 6.18
C PRO A 181 -9.07 -7.13 6.97
N TYR A 182 -8.32 -6.13 6.48
CA TYR A 182 -7.09 -5.61 7.10
C TYR A 182 -7.24 -4.20 7.69
N ALA A 183 -8.46 -3.68 7.86
CA ALA A 183 -8.65 -2.47 8.64
C ALA A 183 -8.27 -2.75 10.10
N CYS A 184 -7.09 -2.29 10.50
CA CYS A 184 -6.52 -2.48 11.83
C CYS A 184 -7.55 -2.09 12.90
N ALA A 185 -7.78 -2.98 13.85
CA ALA A 185 -8.75 -2.84 14.92
C ALA A 185 -8.39 -1.65 15.84
N ALA A 186 -8.69 -0.43 15.39
CA ALA A 186 -8.56 0.79 16.18
C ALA A 186 -9.93 1.22 16.72
N GLN A 187 -10.76 0.26 17.18
CA GLN A 187 -11.96 0.52 17.97
C GLN A 187 -12.23 -0.67 18.92
N ALA A 188 -11.36 -0.87 19.89
CA ALA A 188 -11.65 -1.70 21.05
C ALA A 188 -11.08 -0.98 22.27
N GLY A 189 -11.93 -0.21 22.97
CA GLY A 189 -11.49 0.48 24.17
C GLY A 189 -12.38 1.61 24.67
N LYS A 190 -13.70 1.40 24.79
CA LYS A 190 -14.53 2.07 25.81
C LYS A 190 -15.67 1.16 26.25
N SER A 191 -15.35 0.17 27.08
CA SER A 191 -16.32 -0.48 27.97
C SER A 191 -15.61 -1.13 29.15
N THR A 192 -15.38 -0.34 30.19
CA THR A 192 -15.20 -0.76 31.58
C THR A 192 -15.74 0.41 32.41
N GLY A 193 -16.92 0.30 33.01
CA GLY A 193 -17.19 -0.59 34.14
C GLY A 193 -16.91 0.19 35.42
N ALA A 194 -17.81 1.10 35.79
CA ALA A 194 -17.81 1.78 37.09
C ALA A 194 -19.04 1.28 37.87
N GLU A 195 -18.86 0.12 38.48
CA GLU A 195 -19.77 -0.49 39.44
C GLU A 195 -19.82 0.41 40.68
N ARG A 196 -20.99 0.98 40.96
CA ARG A 196 -21.24 1.86 42.11
C ARG A 196 -22.01 1.04 43.13
N ASN A 197 -21.31 0.55 44.15
CA ASN A 197 -21.91 -0.09 45.32
C ASN A 197 -22.10 0.97 46.41
N PRO A 198 -23.31 1.18 46.96
CA PRO A 198 -23.48 1.85 48.24
C PRO A 198 -23.90 0.85 49.33
N THR A 199 -23.02 0.65 50.31
CA THR A 199 -23.38 0.13 51.63
C THR A 199 -23.58 1.28 52.62
N ARG A 200 -24.57 1.11 53.52
CA ARG A 200 -24.93 1.92 54.71
C ARG A 200 -25.63 3.26 54.42
N ASP A 201 -26.77 3.59 55.04
CA ASP A 201 -27.32 3.21 56.36
C ASP A 201 -28.74 2.63 56.31
#